data_AF-A0AAV2MZQ7-F1
#
_entry.id   AF-A0AAV2MZQ7-F1
#
_cell.length_a   1.000
_cell.length_b   1.000
_cell.length_c   1.000
_cell.angle_alpha   90.00
_cell.angle_beta   90.00
_cell.angle_gamma   90.00
#
_symmetry.space_group_name_H-M   'P 1'
#
loop_
_entity.id
_entity.type
_entity.pdbx_description
1 polymer ?
#
loop_
_entity_poly.entity_id
_entity_poly.type
_entity_poly.pdbx_seq_one_letter_code
_entity_poly.pdbx_strand_id
1 'polypeptide(L)'
;MPLGDFVKIWWEVRLTVEGIKSEPAKRLLTFINEKEKSLLDNPVVLAAIYLDPRIRRLFPKEKLEGTKKFLKTLASQIISVRSLARRFCCDTNRRSSDIFTARSFVVCGKGG
;
A
#
# COMPACT_ATOMS: atom_id res chain seq x y z
N MET A 1 -12.22 -7.28 3.78
CA MET A 1 -12.56 -5.84 3.76
C MET A 1 -11.35 -5.07 3.22
N PRO A 2 -11.48 -4.31 2.13
CA PRO A 2 -10.44 -3.40 1.66
C PRO A 2 -10.03 -2.41 2.75
N LEU A 3 -8.75 -2.04 2.80
CA LEU A 3 -8.23 -1.12 3.82
C LEU A 3 -8.90 0.26 3.76
N GLY A 4 -9.33 0.69 2.56
CA GLY A 4 -10.13 1.90 2.42
C GLY A 4 -11.47 1.81 3.16
N ASP A 5 -12.20 0.72 2.99
CA ASP A 5 -13.50 0.54 3.66
C ASP A 5 -13.34 0.53 5.18
N PHE A 6 -12.24 -0.03 5.71
CA PHE A 6 -11.89 0.07 7.12
C PHE A 6 -11.69 1.53 7.58
N VAL A 7 -10.90 2.32 6.85
CA VAL A 7 -10.66 3.75 7.19
C VAL A 7 -11.97 4.55 7.16
N LYS A 8 -12.85 4.27 6.19
CA LYS A 8 -14.17 4.89 6.13
C LYS A 8 -14.99 4.58 7.38
N ILE A 9 -15.11 3.31 7.75
CA ILE A 9 -15.85 2.88 8.94
C ILE A 9 -15.24 3.50 10.21
N TRP A 10 -13.91 3.56 10.29
CA TRP A 10 -13.20 4.18 11.41
C TRP A 10 -13.62 5.64 11.61
N TRP A 11 -13.68 6.42 10.53
CA TRP A 11 -14.13 7.81 10.60
C TRP A 11 -15.62 7.95 10.90
N GLU A 12 -16.46 7.09 10.35
CA GLU A 12 -17.90 7.07 10.69
C GLU A 12 -18.10 6.83 12.18
N VAL A 13 -17.37 5.89 12.78
CA VAL A 13 -17.39 5.63 14.22
C VAL A 13 -16.92 6.85 15.01
N ARG A 14 -15.79 7.45 14.62
CA ARG A 14 -15.26 8.66 15.29
C ARG A 14 -16.29 9.79 15.30
N LEU A 15 -16.88 10.11 14.14
CA LEU A 15 -17.89 11.16 13.99
C LEU A 15 -19.16 10.85 14.79
N THR A 16 -19.58 9.58 14.80
CA THR A 16 -20.74 9.14 15.59
C THR A 16 -20.50 9.35 17.08
N VAL A 17 -19.32 8.97 17.59
CA VAL A 17 -18.96 9.15 19.00
C VAL A 17 -18.82 10.63 19.36
N GLU A 18 -18.28 11.45 18.45
CA GLU A 18 -18.16 12.90 18.62
C GLU A 18 -19.53 13.60 18.76
N GLY A 19 -20.56 13.09 18.10
CA GLY A 19 -21.93 13.59 18.22
C GLY A 19 -22.61 13.29 19.57
N ILE A 20 -22.07 12.36 20.37
CA ILE A 20 -22.68 11.94 21.64
C ILE A 20 -22.18 12.84 22.78
N LYS A 21 -23.10 13.58 23.40
CA LYS A 21 -22.82 14.51 24.52
C LYS A 21 -22.73 13.82 25.88
N SER A 22 -22.05 12.69 25.98
CA SER A 22 -21.88 11.95 27.24
C SER A 22 -20.41 11.86 27.65
N GLU A 23 -20.13 11.86 28.96
CA GLU A 23 -18.76 11.72 29.47
C GLU A 23 -18.06 10.41 29.06
N PRO A 24 -18.73 9.24 29.03
CA PRO A 24 -18.14 8.03 28.47
C PRO A 24 -17.76 8.18 26.99
N ALA A 25 -18.59 8.87 26.19
CA ALA A 25 -18.30 9.11 24.78
C ALA A 25 -17.07 10.01 24.59
N LYS A 26 -16.90 11.05 25.41
CA LYS A 26 -15.68 11.88 25.39
C LYS A 26 -14.41 11.07 25.68
N ARG A 27 -14.46 10.19 26.69
CA ARG A 27 -13.33 9.29 26.98
C ARG A 27 -13.02 8.36 25.82
N LEU A 28 -14.06 7.77 25.23
CA LEU A 28 -13.92 6.91 24.06
C LEU A 28 -13.33 7.67 22.86
N LEU A 29 -13.76 8.92 22.63
CA LEU A 29 -13.24 9.77 21.57
C LEU A 29 -11.74 10.04 21.74
N THR A 30 -11.26 10.26 22.97
CA THR A 30 -9.83 10.40 23.26
C THR A 30 -9.06 9.16 22.82
N PHE A 31 -9.52 7.96 23.20
CA PHE A 31 -8.90 6.70 22.78
C PHE A 31 -8.92 6.51 21.26
N ILE A 32 -10.04 6.83 20.60
CA ILE A 32 -10.15 6.76 19.14
C ILE A 32 -9.13 7.68 18.48
N ASN A 33 -8.99 8.92 18.96
CA ASN A 33 -8.04 9.90 18.42
C ASN A 33 -6.58 9.46 18.60
N GLU A 34 -6.23 8.87 19.75
CA GLU A 34 -4.89 8.31 19.98
C GLU A 34 -4.57 7.17 19.03
N LYS A 35 -5.52 6.25 18.84
CA LYS A 35 -5.36 5.12 17.90
C LYS A 35 -5.33 5.60 16.46
N GLU A 36 -6.11 6.61 16.11
CA GLU A 36 -6.10 7.21 14.78
C GLU A 36 -4.72 7.80 14.45
N LYS A 37 -4.08 8.52 15.39
CA LYS A 37 -2.72 9.01 15.17
C LYS A 37 -1.75 7.88 14.81
N SER A 38 -1.75 6.81 15.61
CA SER A 38 -0.90 5.64 15.35
C SER A 38 -1.22 4.97 14.02
N LEU A 39 -2.49 4.91 13.62
CA LEU A 39 -2.93 4.35 12.34
C LEU A 39 -2.43 5.21 11.17
N LEU A 40 -2.54 6.53 11.28
CA LEU A 40 -2.18 7.49 10.23
C LEU A 40 -0.67 7.77 10.16
N ASP A 41 0.11 7.34 11.15
CA ASP A 41 1.58 7.35 11.08
C ASP A 41 2.13 6.13 10.34
N ASN A 42 1.31 5.11 10.08
CA ASN A 42 1.72 3.94 9.32
C ASN A 42 1.77 4.25 7.81
N PRO A 43 2.94 4.13 7.16
CA PRO A 43 3.10 4.45 5.74
C PRO A 43 2.27 3.55 4.81
N VAL A 44 1.98 2.31 5.21
CA VAL A 44 1.12 1.38 4.45
C VAL A 44 -0.32 1.86 4.46
N VAL A 45 -0.80 2.35 5.60
CA VAL A 45 -2.16 2.91 5.72
C VAL A 45 -2.30 4.17 4.89
N LEU A 46 -1.33 5.08 5.00
CA LEU A 46 -1.31 6.29 4.18
C LEU A 46 -1.26 5.97 2.68
N ALA A 47 -0.47 4.99 2.27
CA ALA A 47 -0.43 4.52 0.90
C ALA A 47 -1.79 4.02 0.42
N ALA A 48 -2.49 3.20 1.22
CA ALA A 48 -3.82 2.73 0.88
C ALA A 48 -4.84 3.87 0.78
N ILE A 49 -4.79 4.85 1.69
CA ILE A 49 -5.61 6.07 1.63
C ILE A 49 -5.32 6.86 0.35
N TYR A 50 -4.04 7.02 -0.01
CA TYR A 50 -3.63 7.73 -1.22
C TYR A 50 -4.10 7.03 -2.50
N LEU A 51 -4.15 5.70 -2.50
CA LEU A 51 -4.58 4.90 -3.63
C LEU A 51 -6.11 4.84 -3.78
N ASP A 52 -6.88 5.02 -2.70
CA ASP A 52 -8.35 5.06 -2.75
C ASP A 52 -8.87 6.49 -3.02
N PRO A 53 -9.41 6.79 -4.22
CA PRO A 53 -9.88 8.13 -4.57
C PRO A 53 -11.05 8.62 -3.69
N ARG A 54 -11.82 7.70 -3.11
CA ARG A 54 -12.98 8.03 -2.28
C ARG A 54 -12.51 8.71 -0.99
N ILE A 55 -11.43 8.18 -0.41
CA ILE A 55 -10.91 8.57 0.91
C ILE A 55 -9.84 9.64 0.77
N ARG A 56 -9.04 9.59 -0.30
CA ARG A 56 -8.00 10.59 -0.59
C ARG A 56 -8.54 12.02 -0.55
N ARG A 57 -9.77 12.24 -1.00
CA ARG A 57 -10.42 13.57 -1.00
C ARG A 57 -10.68 14.15 0.39
N LEU A 58 -10.77 13.28 1.39
CA LEU A 58 -11.02 13.65 2.79
C LEU A 58 -9.74 13.92 3.57
N PHE A 59 -8.57 13.67 2.96
CA PHE A 59 -7.28 13.74 3.63
C PHE A 59 -6.51 15.02 3.29
N PRO A 60 -5.76 15.63 4.23
CA PRO A 60 -4.98 16.83 3.97
C PRO A 60 -3.94 16.63 2.86
N LYS A 61 -3.86 17.58 1.91
CA LYS A 61 -2.93 17.51 0.76
C LYS A 61 -1.46 17.36 1.17
N GLU A 62 -1.07 17.99 2.28
CA GLU A 62 0.30 17.95 2.81
C GLU A 62 0.78 16.52 3.13
N LYS A 63 -0.07 15.74 3.81
CA LYS A 63 0.24 14.34 4.14
C LYS A 63 0.30 13.47 2.88
N LEU A 64 -0.53 13.75 1.88
CA LEU A 64 -0.59 12.98 0.63
C LEU A 64 0.64 13.16 -0.25
N GLU A 65 1.25 14.35 -0.29
CA GLU A 65 2.46 14.58 -1.09
C GLU A 65 3.67 13.80 -0.53
N GLY A 66 3.76 13.63 0.79
CA GLY A 66 4.75 12.76 1.42
C GLY A 66 4.58 11.29 0.99
N THR A 67 3.34 10.78 1.03
CA THR A 67 3.01 9.42 0.59
C THR A 67 3.29 9.19 -0.89
N LYS A 68 2.99 10.17 -1.75
CA LYS A 68 3.26 10.11 -3.19
C LYS A 68 4.75 9.95 -3.48
N LYS A 69 5.62 10.68 -2.78
CA LYS A 69 7.08 10.52 -2.90
C LYS A 69 7.51 9.11 -2.50
N PHE A 70 7.01 8.63 -1.36
CA PHE A 70 7.28 7.26 -0.88
C PHE A 70 6.86 6.19 -1.89
N LEU A 71 5.65 6.30 -2.44
CA LEU A 71 5.14 5.36 -3.45
C LEU A 71 5.94 5.39 -4.76
N LYS A 72 6.40 6.56 -5.20
CA LYS A 72 7.28 6.68 -6.38
C LYS A 72 8.61 5.97 -6.16
N THR A 73 9.21 6.13 -4.97
CA THR A 73 10.46 5.45 -4.61
C THR A 73 10.27 3.95 -4.59
N LEU A 74 9.20 3.45 -3.94
CA LEU A 74 8.87 2.02 -3.92
C LEU A 74 8.64 1.47 -5.34
N ALA A 75 7.87 2.18 -6.17
CA ALA A 75 7.62 1.76 -7.55
C ALA A 75 8.93 1.67 -8.34
N SER A 76 9.83 2.64 -8.20
CA SER A 76 11.16 2.62 -8.83
C SER A 76 11.99 1.41 -8.39
N GLN A 77 12.00 1.11 -7.08
CA GLN A 77 12.68 -0.06 -6.54
C GLN A 77 12.12 -1.37 -7.09
N ILE A 78 10.78 -1.52 -7.12
CA ILE A 78 10.11 -2.71 -7.67
C ILE A 78 10.45 -2.88 -9.16
N ILE A 79 10.42 -1.80 -9.94
CA ILE A 79 10.76 -1.82 -11.37
C ILE A 79 12.24 -2.19 -11.57
N SER A 80 13.14 -1.62 -10.77
CA SER A 80 14.57 -1.91 -10.81
C SER A 80 14.85 -3.38 -10.53
N VAL A 81 14.30 -3.94 -9.44
CA VAL A 81 14.42 -5.36 -9.09
C VAL A 81 13.85 -6.24 -10.20
N ARG A 82 12.69 -5.90 -10.76
CA ARG A 82 12.11 -6.62 -11.90
C ARG A 82 12.97 -6.53 -13.17
N SER A 83 13.67 -5.42 -13.38
CA SER A 83 14.60 -5.24 -14.51
C SER A 83 15.87 -6.08 -14.34
N LEU A 84 16.36 -6.24 -13.10
CA LEU A 84 17.49 -7.10 -12.77
C LEU A 84 17.09 -8.57 -12.95
N ALA A 85 15.96 -9.00 -12.39
CA ALA A 85 15.45 -10.35 -12.57
C ALA A 85 15.30 -10.72 -14.06
N ARG A 86 14.80 -9.80 -14.90
CA ARG A 86 14.74 -10.00 -16.36
C ARG A 86 16.12 -10.11 -17.02
N ARG A 87 17.11 -9.32 -16.59
CA ARG A 87 18.48 -9.41 -17.12
C ARG A 87 19.14 -10.74 -16.79
N PHE A 88 19.00 -11.22 -15.56
CA PHE A 88 19.51 -12.53 -15.17
C PHE A 88 18.84 -13.68 -15.96
N CYS A 89 17.53 -13.60 -16.24
CA CYS A 89 16.88 -14.58 -17.10
C CYS A 89 17.38 -14.55 -18.56
N CYS A 90 17.77 -13.39 -19.10
CA CYS A 90 18.36 -13.31 -20.44
C CYS A 90 19.82 -13.79 -20.51
N ASP A 91 20.62 -13.54 -19.46
CA ASP A 91 22.01 -14.00 -19.42
C ASP A 91 22.12 -15.52 -19.22
N THR A 92 21.15 -16.15 -18.55
CA THR A 92 21.12 -17.61 -18.41
C THR A 92 20.85 -18.30 -19.76
N ASN A 93 20.16 -17.65 -20.70
CA ASN A 93 19.91 -18.20 -22.03
C ASN A 93 21.10 -18.05 -23.00
N ARG A 94 22.16 -17.31 -22.62
CA ARG A 94 23.38 -17.14 -23.44
C ARG A 94 24.54 -18.03 -23.00
N ARG A 95 24.43 -18.70 -21.85
CA ARG A 95 25.41 -19.68 -21.35
C ARG A 95 24.91 -21.13 -21.41
N SER A 96 23.77 -21.39 -22.06
CA SER A 96 23.23 -22.75 -22.25
C SER A 96 23.43 -23.29 -23.68
N SER A 97 24.45 -22.83 -24.42
CA SER A 97 25.00 -23.61 -25.52
C SER A 97 26.06 -24.62 -25.06
N ASP A 98 26.55 -24.51 -23.83
CA ASP A 98 27.46 -25.48 -23.23
C ASP A 98 26.88 -26.00 -21.92
N ILE A 99 26.68 -27.32 -21.88
CA ILE A 99 26.34 -28.15 -20.71
C ILE A 99 24.82 -28.36 -20.49
N PHE A 100 24.43 -29.50 -21.05
CA PHE A 100 23.22 -30.28 -20.86
C PHE A 100 22.93 -30.57 -19.37
N THR A 101 21.64 -30.54 -19.01
CA THR A 101 20.91 -31.40 -18.04
C THR A 101 20.19 -30.68 -16.89
N ALA A 102 18.88 -30.97 -16.84
CA ALA A 102 17.94 -30.94 -15.72
C ALA A 102 17.10 -29.67 -15.43
N ARG A 103 15.81 -29.88 -15.73
CA ARG A 103 14.62 -29.53 -14.92
C ARG A 103 14.08 -28.10 -14.96
N SER A 104 13.11 -27.97 -15.87
CA SER A 104 11.69 -27.69 -15.55
C SER A 104 11.23 -26.24 -15.37
N PHE A 105 10.09 -25.99 -16.03
CA PHE A 105 9.16 -24.86 -15.96
C PHE A 105 9.54 -23.57 -16.72
N VAL A 106 9.43 -23.66 -18.05
CA VAL A 106 9.15 -22.51 -18.92
C VAL A 106 7.70 -22.61 -19.39
N VAL A 107 6.82 -21.74 -18.86
CA VAL A 107 5.63 -21.28 -19.59
C VAL A 107 5.67 -19.76 -19.56
N CYS A 108 6.39 -19.18 -20.52
CA CYS A 108 6.33 -17.75 -20.80
C CYS A 108 5.18 -17.55 -21.81
N GLY A 109 3.98 -17.26 -21.31
CA GLY A 109 2.83 -16.95 -22.15
C GLY A 109 3.03 -15.62 -22.88
N LYS A 110 3.14 -15.70 -24.22
CA LYS A 110 2.80 -14.59 -25.12
C LYS A 110 1.46 -14.96 -25.77
N GLY A 111 0.44 -14.14 -25.55
CA GLY A 111 -0.78 -14.11 -26.37
C GLY A 111 -1.01 -12.66 -26.77
N GLY A 112 -0.82 -12.39 -28.06
CA GLY A 112 -1.32 -11.19 -28.73
C GLY A 112 -2.76 -11.39 -29.20
#